data_AF-A0A7U6QHI7-F1
#
_entry.id   AF-A0A7U6QHI7-F1
#
_cell.length_a   1.000
_cell.length_b   1.000
_cell.length_c   1.000
_cell.angle_alpha   90.00
_cell.angle_beta   90.00
_cell.angle_gamma   90.00
#
_symmetry.space_group_name_H-M   'P 1'
#
loop_
_entity.id
_entity.type
_entity.pdbx_description
1 polymer ?
#
loop_
_entity_poly.entity_id
_entity_poly.type
_entity_poly.pdbx_seq_one_letter_code
_entity_poly.pdbx_strand_id
1 'polypeptide(L)'
;MKKIEEFWYCVACQEDLPLYKGHELDSKISDNLITCIHFYRKRKISGAPIELILSNLLLEYPSMISDIRLLLGISDKRLYLDLTYLNSRAKLGNGRALGDGREYVIKHDTKFFTGKLKTDVNREAYASLIAGYFIDKGIEVILNTFASLDDAVIKQLFNNLIAPKEIQQKQAKYRGHGAEMTFANVFADCNMKFIPDDKHIDPMASMDPNVDLETMELVGREVKKQSVHSFDLVVLDEDKNVRILVQSLIHSSDPGQYGVNKSDETVLIKQAITDYNQDHPDKPVYLLGSVDGVGFCENPNGTIVKMLDAFDDFFQMHTLFKIPLFLQRTGFIDNINGVHLHDNFFETYARDHMNKAYIIPSHARLLDEEELTQTKHKTIGQAEVGFE
;
A
#
# COMPACT_ATOMS: atom_id res chain seq x y z
N MET A 1 -11.74 25.78 -11.15
CA MET A 1 -12.27 24.58 -10.48
C MET A 1 -11.86 24.65 -9.01
N LYS A 2 -12.67 24.12 -8.10
CA LYS A 2 -12.27 23.86 -6.70
C LYS A 2 -11.35 22.64 -6.65
N LYS A 3 -10.51 22.51 -5.62
CA LYS A 3 -9.60 21.35 -5.43
C LYS A 3 -10.32 20.00 -5.57
N ILE A 4 -11.53 19.87 -5.02
CA ILE A 4 -12.31 18.63 -5.12
C ILE A 4 -12.83 18.34 -6.53
N GLU A 5 -13.21 19.36 -7.30
CA GLU A 5 -13.66 19.19 -8.69
C GLU A 5 -12.48 18.73 -9.56
N GLU A 6 -11.30 19.30 -9.31
CA GLU A 6 -10.06 18.93 -9.96
C GLU A 6 -9.62 17.51 -9.61
N PHE A 7 -9.72 17.12 -8.33
CA PHE A 7 -9.47 15.75 -7.88
C PHE A 7 -10.32 14.75 -8.66
N TRP A 8 -11.63 14.97 -8.77
CA TRP A 8 -12.51 14.06 -9.50
C TRP A 8 -12.29 14.09 -11.02
N TYR A 9 -11.91 15.23 -11.59
CA TYR A 9 -11.58 15.32 -13.01
C TYR A 9 -10.34 14.47 -13.35
N CYS A 10 -9.32 14.49 -12.48
CA CYS A 10 -8.02 13.87 -12.76
C CYS A 10 -7.85 12.47 -12.14
N VAL A 11 -8.87 11.94 -11.46
CA VAL A 11 -8.77 10.67 -10.71
C VAL A 11 -8.41 9.50 -11.64
N ALA A 12 -7.42 8.72 -11.23
CA ALA A 12 -7.01 7.51 -11.94
C ALA A 12 -7.95 6.35 -11.59
N CYS A 13 -8.37 5.60 -12.60
CA CYS A 13 -9.02 4.32 -12.34
C CYS A 13 -7.98 3.28 -11.92
N GLN A 14 -8.43 2.10 -11.45
CA GLN A 14 -7.50 1.07 -11.00
C GLN A 14 -6.54 0.62 -12.13
N GLU A 15 -6.98 0.65 -13.38
CA GLU A 15 -6.20 0.22 -14.54
C GLU A 15 -5.05 1.19 -14.84
N ASP A 16 -5.27 2.49 -14.62
CA ASP A 16 -4.30 3.58 -14.83
C ASP A 16 -3.20 3.62 -13.77
N LEU A 17 -3.43 3.02 -12.59
CA LEU A 17 -2.42 2.99 -11.53
C LEU A 17 -1.26 2.05 -11.89
N PRO A 18 0.00 2.51 -11.90
CA PRO A 18 1.13 1.70 -12.35
C PRO A 18 1.38 0.49 -11.44
N LEU A 19 1.62 -0.68 -12.05
CA LEU A 19 2.00 -1.89 -11.31
C LEU A 19 3.51 -1.97 -11.15
N TYR A 20 4.02 -1.85 -9.92
CA TYR A 20 5.45 -2.01 -9.64
C TYR A 20 6.00 -3.39 -10.07
N LYS A 21 5.23 -4.46 -9.85
CA LYS A 21 5.55 -5.83 -10.30
C LYS A 21 4.32 -6.49 -10.89
N GLY A 22 4.47 -7.08 -12.07
CA GLY A 22 3.48 -7.99 -12.64
C GLY A 22 3.36 -9.25 -11.79
N HIS A 23 2.16 -9.82 -11.71
CA HIS A 23 1.96 -11.13 -11.10
C HIS A 23 1.04 -12.00 -11.93
N GLU A 24 1.58 -13.16 -12.29
CA GLU A 24 0.81 -14.34 -12.62
C GLU A 24 0.61 -15.18 -11.35
N LEU A 25 -0.39 -16.04 -11.34
CA LEU A 25 -0.53 -17.05 -10.30
C LEU A 25 0.73 -17.90 -10.23
N ASP A 26 1.28 -18.05 -9.02
CA ASP A 26 2.16 -19.19 -8.77
C ASP A 26 1.28 -20.44 -8.86
N SER A 27 1.43 -21.22 -9.93
CA SER A 27 0.72 -22.49 -10.16
C SER A 27 0.81 -23.42 -8.94
N LYS A 28 1.83 -23.23 -8.11
CA LYS A 28 2.04 -23.94 -6.84
C LYS A 28 0.91 -23.79 -5.83
N ILE A 29 0.18 -22.67 -5.77
CA ILE A 29 -0.93 -22.52 -4.81
C ILE A 29 -2.06 -23.49 -5.13
N SER A 30 -2.45 -23.56 -6.41
CA SER A 30 -3.47 -24.51 -6.88
C SER A 30 -3.02 -25.95 -6.67
N ASP A 31 -1.74 -26.26 -6.94
CA ASP A 31 -1.19 -27.60 -6.74
C ASP A 31 -1.13 -28.00 -5.25
N ASN A 32 -0.78 -27.08 -4.36
CA ASN A 32 -0.78 -27.32 -2.91
C ASN A 32 -2.19 -27.56 -2.38
N LEU A 33 -3.18 -26.78 -2.82
CA LEU A 33 -4.57 -26.97 -2.42
C LEU A 33 -5.15 -28.30 -2.92
N ILE A 34 -4.79 -28.73 -4.13
CA ILE A 34 -5.14 -30.07 -4.63
C ILE A 34 -4.48 -31.14 -3.77
N THR A 35 -3.21 -30.96 -3.40
CA THR A 35 -2.50 -31.87 -2.49
C THR A 35 -3.23 -31.98 -1.14
N CYS A 36 -3.70 -30.86 -0.58
CA CYS A 36 -4.53 -30.86 0.63
C CYS A 36 -5.81 -31.68 0.45
N ILE A 37 -6.52 -31.51 -0.67
CA ILE A 37 -7.76 -32.25 -0.96
C ILE A 37 -7.47 -33.75 -1.13
N HIS A 38 -6.40 -34.13 -1.83
CA HIS A 38 -5.99 -35.53 -2.00
C HIS A 38 -5.63 -36.18 -0.67
N PHE A 39 -4.87 -35.47 0.17
CA PHE A 39 -4.54 -35.93 1.52
C PHE A 39 -5.81 -36.17 2.34
N TYR A 40 -6.74 -35.23 2.30
CA TYR A 40 -8.04 -35.34 2.95
C TYR A 40 -8.85 -36.54 2.45
N ARG A 41 -8.99 -36.71 1.12
CA ARG A 41 -9.68 -37.87 0.50
C ARG A 41 -9.13 -39.20 1.02
N LYS A 42 -7.80 -39.37 0.96
CA LYS A 42 -7.12 -40.61 1.36
C LYS A 42 -7.39 -40.95 2.82
N ARG A 43 -7.30 -39.96 3.72
CA ARG A 43 -7.48 -40.17 5.17
C ARG A 43 -8.95 -40.27 5.59
N LYS A 44 -9.87 -39.62 4.87
CA LYS A 44 -11.31 -39.74 5.10
C LYS A 44 -11.79 -41.16 4.82
N ILE A 45 -11.29 -41.82 3.77
CA ILE A 45 -11.58 -43.22 3.47
C ILE A 45 -11.16 -44.14 4.63
N SER A 46 -10.08 -43.83 5.33
CA SER A 46 -9.65 -44.55 6.52
C SER A 46 -10.46 -44.25 7.80
N GLY A 47 -11.50 -43.41 7.72
CA GLY A 47 -12.39 -43.09 8.84
C GLY A 47 -11.77 -42.19 9.92
N ALA A 48 -10.63 -41.53 9.63
CA ALA A 48 -9.98 -40.65 10.59
C ALA A 48 -10.84 -39.39 10.86
N PRO A 49 -10.91 -38.90 12.12
CA PRO A 49 -11.60 -37.66 12.43
C PRO A 49 -10.88 -36.45 11.81
N ILE A 50 -11.64 -35.44 11.38
CA ILE A 50 -11.13 -34.25 10.66
C ILE A 50 -9.96 -33.57 11.39
N GLU A 51 -10.02 -33.46 12.71
CA GLU A 51 -8.97 -32.86 13.54
C GLU A 51 -7.62 -33.58 13.36
N LEU A 52 -7.64 -34.92 13.37
CA LEU A 52 -6.45 -35.73 13.17
C LEU A 52 -5.94 -35.62 11.73
N ILE A 53 -6.84 -35.56 10.74
CA ILE A 53 -6.45 -35.39 9.34
C ILE A 53 -5.72 -34.06 9.14
N LEU A 54 -6.31 -32.96 9.61
CA LEU A 54 -5.74 -31.62 9.46
C LEU A 54 -4.45 -31.46 10.27
N SER A 55 -4.40 -31.94 11.51
CA SER A 55 -3.19 -31.87 12.33
C SER A 55 -2.03 -32.61 11.66
N ASN A 56 -2.28 -33.81 11.12
CA ASN A 56 -1.26 -34.57 10.39
C ASN A 56 -0.83 -33.87 9.10
N LEU A 57 -1.78 -33.30 8.34
CA LEU A 57 -1.47 -32.53 7.14
C LEU A 57 -0.55 -31.35 7.47
N LEU A 58 -0.82 -30.62 8.55
CA LEU A 58 -0.03 -29.47 8.99
C LEU A 58 1.37 -29.87 9.48
N LEU A 59 1.51 -31.03 10.13
CA LEU A 59 2.81 -31.55 10.55
C LEU A 59 3.67 -32.01 9.37
N GLU A 60 3.03 -32.61 8.35
CA GLU A 60 3.72 -33.08 7.13
C GLU A 60 4.04 -31.93 6.18
N TYR A 61 3.12 -30.95 6.07
CA TYR A 61 3.25 -29.78 5.21
C TYR A 61 2.98 -28.48 6.00
N PRO A 62 3.92 -28.00 6.83
CA PRO A 62 3.73 -26.79 7.66
C PRO A 62 3.36 -25.51 6.93
N SER A 63 3.74 -25.37 5.65
CA SER A 63 3.36 -24.23 4.82
C SER A 63 1.90 -24.25 4.39
N MET A 64 1.21 -25.39 4.50
CA MET A 64 -0.19 -25.58 4.10
C MET A 64 -1.16 -24.70 4.91
N ILE A 65 -0.73 -24.18 6.07
CA ILE A 65 -1.46 -23.12 6.81
C ILE A 65 -1.86 -21.97 5.87
N SER A 66 -0.92 -21.51 5.04
CA SER A 66 -1.09 -20.33 4.17
C SER A 66 -2.04 -20.58 3.01
N ASP A 67 -2.22 -21.85 2.62
CA ASP A 67 -3.04 -22.23 1.48
C ASP A 67 -4.46 -22.61 1.95
N ILE A 68 -4.60 -23.37 3.04
CA ILE A 68 -5.93 -23.77 3.59
C ILE A 68 -6.81 -22.55 3.90
N ARG A 69 -6.22 -21.45 4.41
CA ARG A 69 -6.98 -20.21 4.68
C ARG A 69 -7.72 -19.68 3.45
N LEU A 70 -7.20 -19.96 2.25
CA LEU A 70 -7.76 -19.48 0.98
C LEU A 70 -9.09 -20.17 0.67
N LEU A 71 -9.23 -21.44 1.01
CA LEU A 71 -10.49 -22.19 0.89
C LEU A 71 -11.62 -21.54 1.70
N LEU A 72 -11.26 -20.87 2.79
CA LEU A 72 -12.17 -20.18 3.71
C LEU A 72 -12.30 -18.69 3.41
N GLY A 73 -11.60 -18.15 2.41
CA GLY A 73 -11.56 -16.72 2.13
C GLY A 73 -10.96 -15.87 3.24
N ILE A 74 -10.09 -16.46 4.07
CA ILE A 74 -9.46 -15.76 5.21
C ILE A 74 -8.14 -15.12 4.74
N SER A 75 -7.97 -13.82 4.97
CA SER A 75 -6.72 -13.10 4.69
C SER A 75 -5.59 -13.55 5.63
N ASP A 76 -4.34 -13.46 5.17
CA ASP A 76 -3.17 -13.82 5.99
C ASP A 76 -3.12 -13.01 7.30
N LYS A 77 -3.42 -11.71 7.23
CA LYS A 77 -3.55 -10.83 8.41
C LYS A 77 -4.58 -11.33 9.41
N ARG A 78 -5.77 -11.73 8.94
CA ARG A 78 -6.81 -12.24 9.83
C ARG A 78 -6.38 -13.55 10.49
N LEU A 79 -5.79 -14.45 9.71
CA LEU A 79 -5.30 -15.73 10.19
C LEU A 79 -4.29 -15.57 11.34
N TYR A 80 -3.18 -14.86 11.11
CA TYR A 80 -2.11 -14.81 12.11
C TYR A 80 -2.51 -14.04 13.37
N LEU A 81 -3.42 -13.07 13.28
CA LEU A 81 -3.95 -12.36 14.45
C LEU A 81 -4.84 -13.26 15.29
N ASP A 82 -5.75 -14.03 14.67
CA ASP A 82 -6.60 -14.99 15.38
C ASP A 82 -5.74 -16.09 16.02
N LEU A 83 -4.74 -16.62 15.30
CA LEU A 83 -3.82 -17.61 15.85
C LEU A 83 -2.95 -17.04 16.98
N THR A 84 -2.47 -15.80 16.86
CA THR A 84 -1.75 -15.11 17.94
C THR A 84 -2.61 -15.06 19.20
N TYR A 85 -3.88 -14.66 19.05
CA TYR A 85 -4.83 -14.60 20.15
C TYR A 85 -5.05 -15.98 20.79
N LEU A 86 -5.35 -17.01 19.98
CA LEU A 86 -5.55 -18.37 20.47
C LEU A 86 -4.31 -18.90 21.18
N ASN A 87 -3.15 -18.68 20.59
CA ASN A 87 -1.87 -19.11 21.13
C ASN A 87 -1.56 -18.45 22.47
N SER A 88 -1.86 -17.15 22.65
CA SER A 88 -1.68 -16.44 23.94
C SER A 88 -2.53 -17.03 25.08
N ARG A 89 -3.57 -17.80 24.74
CA ARG A 89 -4.51 -18.39 25.70
C ARG A 89 -4.34 -19.89 25.88
N ALA A 90 -3.70 -20.55 24.92
CA ALA A 90 -3.45 -21.98 24.92
C ALA A 90 -2.44 -22.40 25.99
N LYS A 91 -2.64 -23.61 26.51
CA LYS A 91 -1.68 -24.30 27.38
C LYS A 91 -1.08 -25.44 26.56
N LEU A 92 0.25 -25.50 26.47
CA LEU A 92 0.98 -26.61 25.85
C LEU A 92 1.76 -27.31 26.97
N GLY A 93 1.40 -28.56 27.27
CA GLY A 93 1.98 -29.31 28.37
C GLY A 93 1.78 -28.61 29.74
N ASN A 94 2.88 -28.43 30.49
CA ASN A 94 2.86 -27.85 31.84
C ASN A 94 2.92 -26.31 31.86
N GLY A 95 2.91 -25.66 30.70
CA GLY A 95 3.07 -24.21 30.57
C GLY A 95 2.13 -23.57 29.55
N ARG A 96 2.24 -22.25 29.39
CA ARG A 96 1.56 -21.52 28.31
C ARG A 96 2.30 -21.74 26.98
N ALA A 97 1.55 -21.67 25.88
CA ALA A 97 2.10 -21.84 24.53
C ALA A 97 3.12 -20.75 24.13
N LEU A 98 2.96 -19.57 24.71
CA LEU A 98 3.93 -18.49 24.70
C LEU A 98 4.38 -18.28 26.15
N GLY A 99 5.69 -18.08 26.36
CA GLY A 99 6.23 -17.74 27.68
C GLY A 99 5.74 -16.38 28.20
N ASP A 100 5.01 -15.62 27.38
CA ASP A 100 4.56 -14.27 27.67
C ASP A 100 3.27 -14.22 28.51
N GLY A 101 3.11 -13.13 29.24
CA GLY A 101 1.87 -12.79 29.95
C GLY A 101 0.70 -12.60 28.97
N ARG A 102 -0.53 -12.92 29.40
CA ARG A 102 -1.76 -12.63 28.62
C ARG A 102 -1.97 -11.12 28.47
N GLU A 103 -1.31 -10.37 29.35
CA GLU A 103 -1.30 -8.93 29.47
C GLU A 103 -0.42 -8.28 28.38
N TYR A 104 0.45 -9.05 27.72
CA TYR A 104 1.44 -8.57 26.75
C TYR A 104 1.45 -9.42 25.47
N VAL A 105 0.30 -9.49 24.78
CA VAL A 105 0.21 -10.25 23.52
C VAL A 105 1.05 -9.57 22.43
N ILE A 106 2.10 -10.25 21.99
CA ILE A 106 2.94 -9.84 20.86
C ILE A 106 2.40 -10.50 19.59
N LYS A 107 2.33 -9.74 18.49
CA LYS A 107 1.92 -10.28 17.19
C LYS A 107 2.91 -11.34 16.71
N HIS A 108 2.39 -12.47 16.23
CA HIS A 108 3.17 -13.49 15.53
C HIS A 108 2.62 -13.64 14.11
N ASP A 109 3.50 -13.61 13.12
CA ASP A 109 3.11 -13.78 11.72
C ASP A 109 2.92 -15.27 11.36
N THR A 110 2.42 -15.55 10.16
CA THR A 110 2.22 -16.94 9.71
C THR A 110 3.55 -17.73 9.66
N LYS A 111 4.68 -17.06 9.40
CA LYS A 111 6.01 -17.69 9.40
C LYS A 111 6.39 -18.24 10.78
N PHE A 112 6.06 -17.52 11.85
CA PHE A 112 6.24 -18.01 13.22
C PHE A 112 5.52 -19.35 13.42
N PHE A 113 4.23 -19.44 13.06
CA PHE A 113 3.45 -20.67 13.23
C PHE A 113 3.95 -21.82 12.34
N THR A 114 4.32 -21.53 11.09
CA THR A 114 4.99 -22.51 10.22
C THR A 114 6.31 -23.00 10.83
N GLY A 115 7.09 -22.10 11.46
CA GLY A 115 8.31 -22.46 12.18
C GLY A 115 8.03 -23.40 13.36
N LYS A 116 6.99 -23.09 14.16
CA LYS A 116 6.58 -23.92 15.29
C LYS A 116 6.21 -25.34 14.88
N LEU A 117 5.49 -25.52 13.78
CA LEU A 117 5.16 -26.85 13.25
C LEU A 117 6.39 -27.64 12.77
N LYS A 118 7.45 -26.95 12.33
CA LYS A 118 8.66 -27.61 11.81
C LYS A 118 9.59 -28.11 12.91
N THR A 119 9.85 -27.28 13.92
CA THR A 119 11.00 -27.50 14.82
C THR A 119 10.66 -27.46 16.31
N ASP A 120 9.45 -27.07 16.73
CA ASP A 120 9.12 -26.96 18.15
C ASP A 120 8.85 -28.34 18.77
N VAL A 121 9.21 -28.47 20.05
CA VAL A 121 8.96 -29.70 20.83
C VAL A 121 7.46 -29.96 21.05
N ASN A 122 6.64 -28.91 20.96
CA ASN A 122 5.19 -28.96 21.10
C ASN A 122 4.46 -28.86 19.74
N ARG A 123 5.13 -29.19 18.63
CA ARG A 123 4.58 -29.02 17.27
C ARG A 123 3.23 -29.71 17.07
N GLU A 124 2.98 -30.85 17.70
CA GLU A 124 1.70 -31.58 17.63
C GLU A 124 0.57 -30.75 18.25
N ALA A 125 0.86 -30.09 19.39
CA ALA A 125 -0.12 -29.26 20.06
C ALA A 125 -0.39 -27.95 19.30
N TYR A 126 0.63 -27.40 18.62
CA TYR A 126 0.42 -26.31 17.65
C TYR A 126 -0.42 -26.77 16.46
N ALA A 127 -0.19 -27.97 15.93
CA ALA A 127 -0.98 -28.51 14.82
C ALA A 127 -2.44 -28.67 15.20
N SER A 128 -2.73 -29.21 16.40
CA SER A 128 -4.10 -29.31 16.92
C SER A 128 -4.76 -27.95 17.11
N LEU A 129 -4.05 -26.96 17.68
CA LEU A 129 -4.56 -25.60 17.84
C LEU A 129 -4.99 -24.99 16.49
N ILE A 130 -4.13 -25.11 15.47
CA ILE A 130 -4.36 -24.52 14.15
C ILE A 130 -5.44 -25.31 13.38
N ALA A 131 -5.46 -26.65 13.50
CA ALA A 131 -6.51 -27.48 12.94
C ALA A 131 -7.88 -27.13 13.54
N GLY A 132 -7.95 -26.97 14.87
CA GLY A 132 -9.16 -26.53 15.58
C GLY A 132 -9.66 -25.19 15.05
N TYR A 133 -8.76 -24.20 14.86
CA TYR A 133 -9.13 -22.92 14.25
C TYR A 133 -9.80 -23.10 12.88
N PHE A 134 -9.25 -23.93 11.99
CA PHE A 134 -9.86 -24.13 10.67
C PHE A 134 -11.19 -24.89 10.74
N ILE A 135 -11.33 -25.85 11.65
CA ILE A 135 -12.58 -26.58 11.89
C ILE A 135 -13.67 -25.62 12.38
N ASP A 136 -13.35 -24.75 13.34
CA ASP A 136 -14.28 -23.74 13.86
C ASP A 136 -14.74 -22.74 12.78
N LYS A 137 -13.93 -22.54 11.73
CA LYS A 137 -14.28 -21.73 10.56
C LYS A 137 -15.04 -22.50 9.47
N GLY A 138 -15.32 -23.79 9.67
CA GLY A 138 -16.14 -24.59 8.76
C GLY A 138 -15.37 -25.25 7.61
N ILE A 139 -14.06 -25.47 7.74
CA ILE A 139 -13.24 -26.08 6.67
C ILE A 139 -13.74 -27.46 6.24
N GLU A 140 -14.38 -28.21 7.15
CA GLU A 140 -14.84 -29.57 6.88
C GLU A 140 -15.86 -29.64 5.75
N VAL A 141 -16.85 -28.73 5.73
CA VAL A 141 -17.87 -28.68 4.67
C VAL A 141 -17.21 -28.39 3.32
N ILE A 142 -16.22 -27.49 3.32
CA ILE A 142 -15.50 -27.10 2.11
C ILE A 142 -14.66 -28.26 1.59
N LEU A 143 -13.88 -28.92 2.45
CA LEU A 143 -13.09 -30.10 2.08
C LEU A 143 -13.97 -31.25 1.62
N ASN A 144 -15.13 -31.47 2.24
CA ASN A 144 -16.12 -32.45 1.80
C ASN A 144 -16.62 -32.17 0.39
N THR A 145 -16.92 -30.90 0.10
CA THR A 145 -17.40 -30.44 -1.21
C THR A 145 -16.34 -30.62 -2.28
N PHE A 146 -15.11 -30.15 -2.02
CA PHE A 146 -14.02 -30.30 -2.98
C PHE A 146 -13.59 -31.77 -3.15
N ALA A 147 -13.69 -32.59 -2.09
CA ALA A 147 -13.37 -34.00 -2.17
C ALA A 147 -14.29 -34.78 -3.13
N SER A 148 -15.52 -34.31 -3.39
CA SER A 148 -16.44 -34.94 -4.34
C SER A 148 -16.30 -34.48 -5.80
N LEU A 149 -15.44 -33.50 -6.08
CA LEU A 149 -15.23 -32.96 -7.44
C LEU A 149 -14.01 -33.56 -8.13
N ASP A 150 -14.00 -33.58 -9.45
CA ASP A 150 -12.81 -33.99 -10.20
C ASP A 150 -11.73 -32.90 -10.18
N ASP A 151 -10.46 -33.30 -10.22
CA ASP A 151 -9.31 -32.37 -10.12
C ASP A 151 -9.34 -31.27 -11.19
N ALA A 152 -9.85 -31.55 -12.38
CA ALA A 152 -10.00 -30.55 -13.45
C ALA A 152 -10.99 -29.42 -13.05
N VAL A 153 -12.10 -29.78 -12.41
CA VAL A 153 -13.10 -28.81 -11.92
C VAL A 153 -12.55 -28.02 -10.75
N ILE A 154 -11.82 -28.68 -9.85
CA ILE A 154 -11.16 -28.04 -8.70
C ILE A 154 -10.17 -26.98 -9.18
N LYS A 155 -9.33 -27.32 -10.16
CA LYS A 155 -8.38 -26.37 -10.79
C LYS A 155 -9.08 -25.15 -11.36
N GLN A 156 -10.20 -25.34 -12.08
CA GLN A 156 -10.97 -24.23 -12.63
C GLN A 156 -11.57 -23.34 -11.52
N LEU A 157 -12.14 -23.94 -10.48
CA LEU A 157 -12.70 -23.19 -9.35
C LEU A 157 -11.63 -22.38 -8.61
N PHE A 158 -10.44 -22.95 -8.39
CA PHE A 158 -9.33 -22.22 -7.78
C PHE A 158 -8.86 -21.07 -8.64
N ASN A 159 -8.70 -21.28 -9.95
CA ASN A 159 -8.27 -20.25 -10.89
C ASN A 159 -9.30 -19.11 -11.02
N ASN A 160 -10.59 -19.39 -10.86
CA ASN A 160 -11.65 -18.40 -11.07
C ASN A 160 -12.18 -17.72 -9.79
N LEU A 161 -12.06 -18.36 -8.62
CA LEU A 161 -12.69 -17.85 -7.39
C LEU A 161 -11.70 -17.50 -6.29
N ILE A 162 -10.60 -18.24 -6.19
CA ILE A 162 -9.61 -18.07 -5.13
C ILE A 162 -8.48 -17.18 -5.63
N ALA A 163 -7.93 -17.55 -6.77
CA ALA A 163 -6.81 -16.87 -7.38
C ALA A 163 -7.07 -15.39 -7.69
N PRO A 164 -8.23 -14.98 -8.25
CA PRO A 164 -8.45 -13.56 -8.56
C PRO A 164 -8.46 -12.68 -7.32
N LYS A 165 -8.96 -13.17 -6.18
CA LYS A 165 -8.97 -12.39 -4.93
C LYS A 165 -7.57 -12.15 -4.38
N GLU A 166 -6.71 -13.16 -4.37
CA GLU A 166 -5.32 -13.02 -3.92
C GLU A 166 -4.50 -12.15 -4.89
N ILE A 167 -4.72 -12.32 -6.21
CA ILE A 167 -4.12 -11.47 -7.23
C ILE A 167 -4.57 -10.01 -7.04
N GLN A 168 -5.87 -9.77 -6.89
CA GLN A 168 -6.42 -8.41 -6.73
C GLN A 168 -5.86 -7.71 -5.49
N GLN A 169 -5.77 -8.40 -4.35
CA GLN A 169 -5.19 -7.82 -3.13
C GLN A 169 -3.71 -7.48 -3.29
N LYS A 170 -2.92 -8.37 -3.89
CA LYS A 170 -1.49 -8.12 -4.14
C LYS A 170 -1.29 -7.01 -5.17
N GLN A 171 -2.05 -7.03 -6.25
CA GLN A 171 -2.02 -6.00 -7.29
C GLN A 171 -2.40 -4.63 -6.70
N ALA A 172 -3.43 -4.54 -5.85
CA ALA A 172 -3.76 -3.28 -5.19
C ALA A 172 -2.58 -2.73 -4.37
N LYS A 173 -1.90 -3.58 -3.59
CA LYS A 173 -0.69 -3.19 -2.84
C LYS A 173 0.43 -2.72 -3.77
N TYR A 174 0.71 -3.46 -4.85
CA TYR A 174 1.75 -3.09 -5.81
C TYR A 174 1.40 -1.90 -6.69
N ARG A 175 0.11 -1.59 -6.87
CA ARG A 175 -0.35 -0.36 -7.52
C ARG A 175 -0.09 0.86 -6.64
N GLY A 176 -0.34 0.75 -5.33
CA GLY A 176 0.04 1.79 -4.36
C GLY A 176 1.55 2.09 -4.40
N HIS A 177 2.38 1.05 -4.28
CA HIS A 177 3.83 1.22 -4.36
C HIS A 177 4.33 1.61 -5.76
N GLY A 178 3.66 1.17 -6.83
CA GLY A 178 3.98 1.59 -8.19
C GLY A 178 3.78 3.09 -8.36
N ALA A 179 2.68 3.62 -7.85
CA ALA A 179 2.41 5.05 -7.87
C ALA A 179 3.43 5.84 -7.01
N GLU A 180 3.85 5.29 -5.87
CA GLU A 180 4.95 5.85 -5.08
C GLU A 180 6.26 5.94 -5.87
N MET A 181 6.61 4.87 -6.57
CA MET A 181 7.77 4.85 -7.44
C MET A 181 7.64 5.88 -8.57
N THR A 182 6.46 6.05 -9.14
CA THR A 182 6.25 7.00 -10.24
C THR A 182 6.44 8.43 -9.79
N PHE A 183 5.89 8.87 -8.66
CA PHE A 183 6.17 10.24 -8.20
C PHE A 183 7.63 10.40 -7.76
N ALA A 184 8.25 9.38 -7.16
CA ALA A 184 9.65 9.43 -6.76
C ALA A 184 10.58 9.57 -7.98
N ASN A 185 10.24 8.94 -9.11
CA ASN A 185 10.95 9.15 -10.38
C ASN A 185 10.88 10.62 -10.83
N VAL A 186 9.74 11.29 -10.67
CA VAL A 186 9.62 12.70 -11.04
C VAL A 186 10.53 13.59 -10.18
N PHE A 187 10.59 13.35 -8.86
CA PHE A 187 11.54 14.05 -8.00
C PHE A 187 13.00 13.77 -8.42
N ALA A 188 13.33 12.53 -8.76
CA ALA A 188 14.66 12.15 -9.23
C ALA A 188 15.03 12.82 -10.56
N ASP A 189 14.08 12.89 -11.51
CA ASP A 189 14.24 13.58 -12.79
C ASP A 189 14.48 15.09 -12.61
N CYS A 190 13.93 15.67 -11.53
CA CYS A 190 14.18 17.05 -11.13
C CYS A 190 15.48 17.22 -10.31
N ASN A 191 16.32 16.18 -10.22
CA ASN A 191 17.55 16.13 -9.42
C ASN A 191 17.37 16.41 -7.92
N MET A 192 16.17 16.17 -7.38
CA MET A 192 15.93 16.34 -5.95
C MET A 192 16.55 15.20 -5.14
N LYS A 193 17.17 15.54 -4.00
CA LYS A 193 17.61 14.56 -3.01
C LYS A 193 16.45 14.22 -2.09
N PHE A 194 16.16 12.94 -1.93
CA PHE A 194 15.08 12.49 -1.07
C PHE A 194 15.40 11.16 -0.41
N ILE A 195 14.70 10.89 0.69
CA ILE A 195 14.74 9.63 1.43
C ILE A 195 13.34 8.98 1.34
N PRO A 196 13.25 7.67 1.06
CA PRO A 196 14.35 6.76 0.75
C PRO A 196 14.97 7.00 -0.63
N ASP A 197 16.31 6.98 -0.71
CA ASP A 197 17.06 7.30 -1.93
C ASP A 197 16.73 6.37 -3.10
N ASP A 198 16.32 5.13 -2.82
CA ASP A 198 16.01 4.08 -3.79
C ASP A 198 14.50 3.97 -4.10
N LYS A 199 13.64 4.83 -3.54
CA LYS A 199 12.17 4.75 -3.73
C LYS A 199 11.75 4.79 -5.20
N HIS A 200 12.53 5.48 -6.04
CA HIS A 200 12.32 5.60 -7.49
C HIS A 200 12.73 4.34 -8.29
N ILE A 201 13.52 3.44 -7.69
CA ILE A 201 14.01 2.18 -8.28
C ILE A 201 13.24 0.98 -7.72
N ASP A 202 13.15 0.90 -6.40
CA ASP A 202 12.44 -0.13 -5.66
C ASP A 202 11.66 0.50 -4.50
N PRO A 203 10.37 0.84 -4.68
CA PRO A 203 9.54 1.52 -3.69
C PRO A 203 9.30 0.69 -2.41
N MET A 204 9.72 -0.59 -2.40
CA MET A 204 9.57 -1.52 -1.28
C MET A 204 10.92 -1.95 -0.67
N ALA A 205 12.06 -1.58 -1.25
CA ALA A 205 13.37 -1.99 -0.75
C ALA A 205 13.69 -1.32 0.59
N SER A 206 13.46 -0.02 0.65
CA SER A 206 13.70 0.78 1.83
C SER A 206 12.41 1.16 2.53
N MET A 207 12.61 1.50 3.77
CA MET A 207 11.59 1.67 4.78
C MET A 207 11.27 3.15 4.91
N ASP A 208 9.98 3.49 4.98
CA ASP A 208 9.54 4.90 5.02
C ASP A 208 10.18 5.66 6.22
N PRO A 209 10.67 6.90 5.99
CA PRO A 209 11.32 7.74 7.00
C PRO A 209 10.33 8.31 8.03
N ASN A 210 10.82 8.45 9.27
CA ASN A 210 10.13 9.15 10.33
C ASN A 210 10.71 10.56 10.51
N VAL A 211 9.86 11.56 10.69
CA VAL A 211 10.24 12.96 10.96
C VAL A 211 9.58 13.42 12.26
N ASP A 212 10.36 14.06 13.13
CA ASP A 212 9.84 14.77 14.31
C ASP A 212 9.37 16.17 13.86
N LEU A 213 8.06 16.43 13.87
CA LEU A 213 7.48 17.68 13.37
C LEU A 213 7.75 18.90 14.27
N GLU A 214 8.27 18.70 15.48
CA GLU A 214 8.71 19.83 16.34
C GLU A 214 10.07 20.37 15.87
N THR A 215 10.96 19.49 15.38
CA THR A 215 12.34 19.84 15.00
C THR A 215 12.58 19.79 13.49
N MET A 216 11.67 19.18 12.72
CA MET A 216 11.83 18.83 11.31
C MET A 216 13.09 18.00 11.02
N GLU A 217 13.44 17.11 11.96
CA GLU A 217 14.58 16.19 11.82
C GLU A 217 14.13 14.75 11.57
N LEU A 218 14.95 14.01 10.82
CA LEU A 218 14.77 12.57 10.64
C LEU A 218 15.12 11.83 11.93
N VAL A 219 14.23 10.93 12.36
CA VAL A 219 14.42 10.17 13.60
C VAL A 219 14.36 8.66 13.36
N GLY A 220 15.01 7.92 14.26
CA GLY A 220 14.91 6.47 14.30
C GLY A 220 13.49 5.99 14.59
N ARG A 221 13.19 4.76 14.16
CA ARG A 221 11.84 4.18 14.26
C ARG A 221 11.44 3.75 15.66
N GLU A 222 12.43 3.54 16.49
CA GLU A 222 12.29 3.25 17.90
C GLU A 222 11.78 4.45 18.69
N VAL A 223 11.88 5.66 18.14
CA VAL A 223 11.38 6.89 18.76
C VAL A 223 9.85 6.89 18.74
N LYS A 224 9.26 6.84 19.93
CA LYS A 224 7.81 6.88 20.14
C LYS A 224 7.41 8.20 20.77
N LYS A 225 7.30 9.24 19.94
CA LYS A 225 6.76 10.56 20.32
C LYS A 225 5.49 10.83 19.52
N GLN A 226 4.61 11.67 20.06
CA GLN A 226 3.39 12.09 19.37
C GLN A 226 3.68 12.98 18.16
N SER A 227 4.78 13.75 18.18
CA SER A 227 5.23 14.61 17.09
C SER A 227 5.90 13.86 15.93
N VAL A 228 6.12 12.55 16.07
CA VAL A 228 6.86 11.76 15.09
C VAL A 228 5.91 11.05 14.14
N HIS A 229 6.01 11.37 12.85
CA HIS A 229 5.17 10.82 11.80
C HIS A 229 6.02 10.20 10.68
N SER A 230 5.46 9.19 10.01
CA SER A 230 6.07 8.51 8.87
C SER A 230 5.58 9.14 7.56
N PHE A 231 6.50 9.35 6.63
CA PHE A 231 6.22 9.93 5.31
C PHE A 231 6.71 8.99 4.20
N ASP A 232 6.01 8.91 3.08
CA ASP A 232 6.39 7.99 1.99
C ASP A 232 7.65 8.46 1.27
N LEU A 233 7.91 9.77 1.27
CA LEU A 233 9.11 10.40 0.72
C LEU A 233 9.39 11.73 1.44
N VAL A 234 10.65 11.99 1.75
CA VAL A 234 11.12 13.24 2.37
C VAL A 234 12.20 13.86 1.49
N VAL A 235 11.96 15.05 0.96
CA VAL A 235 12.93 15.80 0.15
C VAL A 235 13.79 16.66 1.06
N LEU A 236 15.09 16.66 0.80
CA LEU A 236 16.10 17.39 1.56
C LEU A 236 16.73 18.49 0.70
N ASP A 237 17.16 19.57 1.35
CA ASP A 237 18.09 20.52 0.74
C ASP A 237 19.54 20.00 0.75
N GLU A 238 20.47 20.81 0.22
CA GLU A 238 21.90 20.47 0.16
C GLU A 238 22.52 20.24 1.55
N ASP A 239 22.02 20.94 2.56
CA ASP A 239 22.44 20.86 3.97
C ASP A 239 21.76 19.70 4.72
N LYS A 240 20.96 18.88 4.03
CA LYS A 240 20.16 17.77 4.58
C LYS A 240 19.02 18.19 5.51
N ASN A 241 18.56 19.44 5.43
CA ASN A 241 17.35 19.85 6.14
C ASN A 241 16.13 19.32 5.40
N VAL A 242 15.10 18.91 6.15
CA VAL A 242 13.80 18.52 5.59
C VAL A 242 13.13 19.73 4.95
N ARG A 243 12.68 19.60 3.70
CA ARG A 243 12.02 20.69 2.97
C ARG A 243 10.66 20.33 2.40
N ILE A 244 10.46 19.07 1.99
CA ILE A 244 9.17 18.61 1.49
C ILE A 244 8.87 17.25 2.11
N LEU A 245 7.66 17.12 2.64
CA LEU A 245 7.10 15.89 3.19
C LEU A 245 6.00 15.42 2.24
N VAL A 246 6.10 14.19 1.73
CA VAL A 246 5.09 13.60 0.84
C VAL A 246 4.30 12.57 1.61
N GLN A 247 2.97 12.74 1.64
CA GLN A 247 2.03 11.78 2.17
C GLN A 247 1.17 11.21 1.06
N SER A 248 1.13 9.88 0.96
CA SER A 248 0.48 9.15 -0.12
C SER A 248 -0.75 8.42 0.42
N LEU A 249 -1.87 8.60 -0.28
CA LEU A 249 -3.10 7.87 0.00
C LEU A 249 -3.83 7.57 -1.30
N ILE A 250 -3.62 6.35 -1.80
CA ILE A 250 -4.22 5.88 -3.04
C ILE A 250 -5.31 4.86 -2.70
N HIS A 251 -6.56 5.25 -2.93
CA HIS A 251 -7.74 4.44 -2.63
C HIS A 251 -8.47 4.01 -3.92
N SER A 252 -7.95 2.97 -4.57
CA SER A 252 -8.60 2.38 -5.74
C SER A 252 -9.75 1.41 -5.40
N SER A 253 -9.99 1.13 -4.11
CA SER A 253 -11.04 0.20 -3.62
C SER A 253 -11.50 0.53 -2.18
N ASP A 254 -12.53 -0.16 -1.69
CA ASP A 254 -13.29 0.06 -0.43
C ASP A 254 -12.48 0.80 0.66
N PRO A 255 -12.84 2.06 0.99
CA PRO A 255 -12.11 2.90 1.94
C PRO A 255 -12.27 2.50 3.42
N GLY A 256 -12.72 1.28 3.69
CA GLY A 256 -13.15 0.79 5.00
C GLY A 256 -12.19 1.15 6.13
N GLN A 257 -12.66 2.01 7.05
CA GLN A 257 -12.08 2.45 8.33
C GLN A 257 -10.71 3.15 8.33
N TYR A 258 -9.83 2.93 7.34
CA TYR A 258 -8.47 3.48 7.38
C TYR A 258 -8.37 4.94 6.92
N GLY A 259 -9.31 5.44 6.09
CA GLY A 259 -9.23 6.79 5.52
C GLY A 259 -9.51 7.92 6.53
N VAL A 260 -10.38 7.70 7.52
CA VAL A 260 -10.86 8.79 8.41
C VAL A 260 -9.75 9.25 9.37
N ASN A 261 -9.07 8.31 10.05
CA ASN A 261 -7.99 8.67 10.99
C ASN A 261 -6.82 9.35 10.27
N LYS A 262 -6.44 8.85 9.09
CA LYS A 262 -5.37 9.47 8.28
C LYS A 262 -5.70 10.90 7.86
N SER A 263 -6.96 11.19 7.54
CA SER A 263 -7.36 12.54 7.14
C SER A 263 -7.25 13.55 8.28
N ASP A 264 -7.60 13.16 9.50
CA ASP A 264 -7.44 14.02 10.68
C ASP A 264 -5.95 14.17 11.05
N GLU A 265 -5.17 13.10 10.90
CA GLU A 265 -3.71 13.14 11.04
C GLU A 265 -3.05 14.11 10.05
N THR A 266 -3.44 14.11 8.77
CA THR A 266 -2.93 15.06 7.77
C THR A 266 -3.15 16.51 8.19
N VAL A 267 -4.33 16.83 8.76
CA VAL A 267 -4.64 18.18 9.25
C VAL A 267 -3.72 18.57 10.41
N LEU A 268 -3.50 17.65 11.36
CA LEU A 268 -2.59 17.88 12.49
C LEU A 268 -1.14 18.07 12.03
N ILE A 269 -0.68 17.24 11.09
CA ILE A 269 0.65 17.38 10.49
C ILE A 269 0.80 18.75 9.84
N LYS A 270 -0.18 19.19 9.05
CA LYS A 270 -0.14 20.51 8.41
C LYS A 270 -0.09 21.64 9.43
N GLN A 271 -0.85 21.54 10.52
CA GLN A 271 -0.81 22.54 11.58
C GLN A 271 0.59 22.64 12.18
N ALA A 272 1.21 21.50 12.54
CA ALA A 272 2.56 21.47 13.09
C ALA A 272 3.61 22.06 12.13
N ILE A 273 3.51 21.75 10.83
CA ILE A 273 4.37 22.36 9.79
C ILE A 273 4.16 23.86 9.71
N THR A 274 2.91 24.32 9.80
CA THR A 274 2.57 25.75 9.77
C THR A 274 3.16 26.48 10.97
N ASP A 275 3.09 25.88 12.15
CA ASP A 275 3.67 26.44 13.38
C ASP A 275 5.21 26.49 13.26
N TYR A 276 5.85 25.41 12.81
CA TYR A 276 7.30 25.39 12.55
C TYR A 276 7.73 26.48 11.55
N ASN A 277 6.98 26.66 10.46
CA ASN A 277 7.29 27.64 9.42
C ASN A 277 7.12 29.09 9.90
N GLN A 278 6.28 29.37 10.90
CA GLN A 278 6.17 30.70 11.50
C GLN A 278 7.48 31.10 12.19
N ASP A 279 8.15 30.14 12.82
CA ASP A 279 9.45 30.36 13.47
C ASP A 279 10.64 30.28 12.48
N HIS A 280 10.42 29.70 11.30
CA HIS A 280 11.46 29.48 10.28
C HIS A 280 11.05 29.96 8.87
N PRO A 281 10.69 31.25 8.69
CA PRO A 281 10.11 31.75 7.43
C PRO A 281 11.06 31.67 6.23
N ASP A 282 12.38 31.68 6.46
CA ASP A 282 13.39 31.63 5.40
C ASP A 282 13.61 30.22 4.85
N LYS A 283 13.16 29.18 5.56
CA LYS A 283 13.32 27.77 5.18
C LYS A 283 12.02 27.00 5.40
N PRO A 284 10.94 27.35 4.69
CA PRO A 284 9.66 26.70 4.88
C PRO A 284 9.74 25.22 4.47
N VAL A 285 8.99 24.40 5.21
CA VAL A 285 8.70 23.00 4.94
C VAL A 285 7.31 22.90 4.34
N TYR A 286 7.15 22.06 3.31
CA TYR A 286 5.89 21.88 2.59
C TYR A 286 5.35 20.45 2.75
N LEU A 287 4.03 20.33 2.80
CA LEU A 287 3.32 19.05 2.81
C LEU A 287 2.62 18.83 1.47
N LEU A 288 3.06 17.80 0.74
CA LEU A 288 2.46 17.41 -0.54
C LEU A 288 1.66 16.12 -0.41
N GLY A 289 0.52 16.08 -1.09
CA GLY A 289 -0.36 14.92 -1.13
C GLY A 289 -0.26 14.15 -2.44
N SER A 290 0.20 12.89 -2.41
CA SER A 290 -0.04 11.94 -3.49
C SER A 290 -1.36 11.23 -3.23
N VAL A 291 -2.46 11.83 -3.66
CA VAL A 291 -3.81 11.34 -3.36
C VAL A 291 -4.54 10.98 -4.64
N ASP A 292 -5.01 9.75 -4.75
CA ASP A 292 -5.67 9.27 -5.97
C ASP A 292 -6.65 8.13 -5.68
N GLY A 293 -7.51 7.82 -6.66
CA GLY A 293 -8.40 6.68 -6.64
C GLY A 293 -9.86 7.01 -6.31
N VAL A 294 -10.75 6.32 -7.03
CA VAL A 294 -12.20 6.55 -7.00
C VAL A 294 -12.86 6.15 -5.68
N GLY A 295 -12.22 5.32 -4.85
CA GLY A 295 -12.79 4.80 -3.60
C GLY A 295 -13.14 5.88 -2.57
N PHE A 296 -12.55 7.08 -2.68
CA PHE A 296 -12.92 8.21 -1.83
C PHE A 296 -14.36 8.70 -2.04
N CYS A 297 -15.06 8.27 -3.10
CA CYS A 297 -16.42 8.71 -3.40
C CYS A 297 -17.45 8.23 -2.34
N GLU A 298 -17.12 7.16 -1.59
CA GLU A 298 -17.95 6.63 -0.52
C GLU A 298 -18.06 7.57 0.69
N ASN A 299 -17.02 8.35 0.98
CA ASN A 299 -17.03 9.31 2.08
C ASN A 299 -16.07 10.50 1.83
N PRO A 300 -16.36 11.37 0.84
CA PRO A 300 -15.43 12.41 0.44
C PRO A 300 -15.21 13.45 1.54
N ASN A 301 -16.27 13.85 2.24
CA ASN A 301 -16.22 14.88 3.29
C ASN A 301 -15.48 14.41 4.55
N GLY A 302 -15.53 13.11 4.85
CA GLY A 302 -14.82 12.53 5.98
C GLY A 302 -13.37 12.16 5.68
N THR A 303 -12.91 12.32 4.43
CA THR A 303 -11.58 11.88 3.97
C THR A 303 -10.93 12.91 3.04
N ILE A 304 -11.05 12.73 1.72
CA ILE A 304 -10.25 13.45 0.72
C ILE A 304 -10.45 14.96 0.77
N VAL A 305 -11.66 15.47 1.02
CA VAL A 305 -11.92 16.91 1.07
C VAL A 305 -11.07 17.59 2.15
N LYS A 306 -11.01 17.01 3.35
CA LYS A 306 -10.17 17.53 4.45
C LYS A 306 -8.68 17.53 4.08
N MET A 307 -8.24 16.46 3.44
CA MET A 307 -6.83 16.29 3.08
C MET A 307 -6.41 17.29 2.00
N LEU A 308 -7.22 17.47 0.96
CA LEU A 308 -6.95 18.44 -0.12
C LEU A 308 -6.78 19.86 0.41
N ASP A 309 -7.54 20.25 1.43
CA ASP A 309 -7.44 21.57 2.06
C ASP A 309 -6.20 21.71 2.94
N ALA A 310 -5.68 20.61 3.49
CA ALA A 310 -4.47 20.59 4.32
C ALA A 310 -3.17 20.63 3.48
N PHE A 311 -3.15 20.00 2.31
CA PHE A 311 -1.95 19.98 1.49
C PHE A 311 -1.60 21.35 0.89
N ASP A 312 -0.30 21.68 0.89
CA ASP A 312 0.24 22.84 0.16
C ASP A 312 0.02 22.67 -1.34
N ASP A 313 0.22 21.44 -1.83
CA ASP A 313 -0.21 21.02 -3.16
C ASP A 313 -0.51 19.53 -3.19
N PHE A 314 -1.30 19.09 -4.16
CA PHE A 314 -1.61 17.68 -4.36
C PHE A 314 -1.47 17.28 -5.82
N PHE A 315 -1.09 16.02 -6.02
CA PHE A 315 -0.94 15.44 -7.34
C PHE A 315 -1.51 14.02 -7.39
N GLN A 316 -1.95 13.67 -8.59
CA GLN A 316 -2.51 12.37 -8.98
C GLN A 316 -1.64 11.78 -10.07
N MET A 317 -1.84 10.52 -10.44
CA MET A 317 -1.08 9.89 -11.53
C MET A 317 -1.20 10.70 -12.84
N HIS A 318 -2.38 11.24 -13.13
CA HIS A 318 -2.61 12.08 -14.31
C HIS A 318 -2.05 13.50 -14.19
N THR A 319 -1.75 13.98 -12.98
CA THR A 319 -1.27 15.36 -12.72
C THR A 319 0.12 15.42 -12.09
N LEU A 320 0.94 14.38 -12.27
CA LEU A 320 2.31 14.34 -11.77
C LEU A 320 3.17 15.52 -12.27
N PHE A 321 2.84 16.13 -13.42
CA PHE A 321 3.51 17.33 -13.93
C PHE A 321 3.43 18.53 -12.97
N LYS A 322 2.53 18.51 -11.98
CA LYS A 322 2.51 19.53 -10.93
C LYS A 322 3.71 19.48 -10.00
N ILE A 323 4.38 18.34 -9.87
CA ILE A 323 5.58 18.22 -9.03
C ILE A 323 6.67 19.19 -9.52
N PRO A 324 7.15 19.15 -10.78
CA PRO A 324 8.14 20.11 -11.25
C PRO A 324 7.63 21.56 -11.20
N LEU A 325 6.36 21.83 -11.49
CA LEU A 325 5.79 23.18 -11.36
C LEU A 325 5.81 23.68 -9.91
N PHE A 326 5.49 22.82 -8.95
CA PHE A 326 5.57 23.14 -7.52
C PHE A 326 7.00 23.46 -7.12
N LEU A 327 7.94 22.59 -7.50
CA LEU A 327 9.36 22.76 -7.21
C LEU A 327 9.89 24.09 -7.79
N GLN A 328 9.48 24.45 -9.00
CA GLN A 328 9.88 25.72 -9.61
C GLN A 328 9.24 26.93 -8.91
N ARG A 329 7.93 26.89 -8.65
CA ARG A 329 7.21 27.96 -7.94
C ARG A 329 7.79 28.24 -6.55
N THR A 330 8.36 27.23 -5.91
CA THR A 330 8.95 27.32 -4.56
C THR A 330 10.46 27.50 -4.57
N GLY A 331 11.08 27.59 -5.76
CA GLY A 331 12.50 27.90 -5.94
C GLY A 331 13.46 26.74 -5.69
N PHE A 332 12.99 25.49 -5.70
CA PHE A 332 13.88 24.31 -5.63
C PHE A 332 14.54 24.01 -6.98
N ILE A 333 13.89 24.38 -8.08
CA ILE A 333 14.40 24.28 -9.45
C ILE A 333 14.00 25.55 -10.22
N ASP A 334 14.60 25.79 -11.38
CA ASP A 334 14.33 26.97 -12.22
C ASP A 334 14.37 26.67 -13.73
N ASN A 335 14.35 25.39 -14.10
CA ASN A 335 14.62 24.91 -15.45
C ASN A 335 13.38 24.40 -16.20
N ILE A 336 12.17 24.66 -15.72
CA ILE A 336 10.91 24.31 -16.40
C ILE A 336 10.50 25.46 -17.31
N ASN A 337 10.59 25.25 -18.62
CA ASN A 337 10.26 26.28 -19.61
C ASN A 337 8.77 26.33 -19.96
N GLY A 338 8.05 25.22 -19.82
CA GLY A 338 6.65 25.12 -20.20
C GLY A 338 6.06 23.72 -20.06
N VAL A 339 4.75 23.64 -20.25
CA VAL A 339 3.98 22.39 -20.18
C VAL A 339 3.01 22.34 -21.35
N HIS A 340 2.96 21.20 -22.04
CA HIS A 340 1.90 20.88 -23.00
C HIS A 340 0.94 19.88 -22.34
N LEU A 341 -0.33 20.28 -22.16
CA LEU A 341 -1.36 19.39 -21.61
C LEU A 341 -1.94 18.53 -22.73
N HIS A 342 -2.14 17.23 -22.50
CA HIS A 342 -2.69 16.35 -23.54
C HIS A 342 -4.13 16.70 -23.90
N ASP A 343 -4.38 16.98 -25.18
CA ASP A 343 -5.68 17.41 -25.70
C ASP A 343 -6.77 16.32 -25.59
N ASN A 344 -6.36 15.04 -25.59
CA ASN A 344 -7.28 13.90 -25.43
C ASN A 344 -7.76 13.69 -23.98
N PHE A 345 -7.14 14.36 -23.00
CA PHE A 345 -7.46 14.24 -21.58
C PHE A 345 -8.00 15.56 -21.00
N PHE A 346 -7.39 16.70 -21.32
CA PHE A 346 -7.75 18.00 -20.74
C PHE A 346 -8.68 18.81 -21.64
N GLU A 347 -9.94 18.92 -21.24
CA GLU A 347 -10.93 19.84 -21.83
C GLU A 347 -10.53 21.31 -21.61
N THR A 348 -11.01 22.21 -22.45
CA THR A 348 -10.62 23.64 -22.46
C THR A 348 -10.68 24.29 -21.08
N TYR A 349 -11.75 24.07 -20.30
CA TYR A 349 -11.87 24.68 -18.97
C TYR A 349 -10.89 24.08 -17.95
N ALA A 350 -10.53 22.80 -18.11
CA ALA A 350 -9.54 22.15 -17.26
C ALA A 350 -8.13 22.65 -17.61
N ARG A 351 -7.82 22.84 -18.89
CA ARG A 351 -6.58 23.49 -19.35
C ARG A 351 -6.45 24.90 -18.78
N ASP A 352 -7.50 25.70 -18.89
CA ASP A 352 -7.54 27.07 -18.34
C ASP A 352 -7.32 27.08 -16.83
N HIS A 353 -7.93 26.14 -16.11
CA HIS A 353 -7.74 25.96 -14.69
C HIS A 353 -6.30 25.60 -14.35
N MET A 354 -5.73 24.57 -15.00
CA MET A 354 -4.34 24.13 -14.77
C MET A 354 -3.34 25.24 -15.09
N ASN A 355 -3.58 25.99 -16.15
CA ASN A 355 -2.73 27.11 -16.56
C ASN A 355 -2.70 28.22 -15.50
N LYS A 356 -3.87 28.64 -15.01
CA LYS A 356 -4.00 29.72 -14.02
C LYS A 356 -3.55 29.32 -12.62
N ALA A 357 -3.81 28.08 -12.22
CA ALA A 357 -3.55 27.61 -10.86
C ALA A 357 -2.11 27.10 -10.65
N TYR A 358 -1.48 26.54 -11.69
CA TYR A 358 -0.19 25.83 -11.54
C TYR A 358 0.90 26.35 -12.47
N ILE A 359 0.64 26.46 -13.78
CA ILE A 359 1.67 26.74 -14.80
C ILE A 359 2.14 28.20 -14.73
N ILE A 360 1.23 29.17 -14.78
CA ILE A 360 1.60 30.60 -14.68
C ILE A 360 2.26 30.93 -13.34
N PRO A 361 1.72 30.47 -12.18
CA PRO A 361 2.35 30.73 -10.89
C PRO A 361 3.75 30.12 -10.74
N SER A 362 4.08 29.07 -11.49
CA SER A 362 5.45 28.53 -11.52
C SER A 362 6.36 29.23 -12.52
N HIS A 363 5.93 30.34 -13.13
CA HIS A 363 6.67 31.04 -14.18
C HIS A 363 6.94 30.20 -15.45
N ALA A 364 6.18 29.11 -15.64
CA ALA A 364 6.17 28.34 -16.86
C ALA A 364 5.07 28.86 -17.80
N ARG A 365 5.03 28.37 -19.04
CA ARG A 365 3.98 28.69 -20.02
C ARG A 365 3.35 27.44 -20.61
N LEU A 366 2.15 27.57 -21.17
CA LEU A 366 1.61 26.52 -22.02
C LEU A 366 2.42 26.47 -23.32
N LEU A 367 2.82 25.26 -23.71
CA LEU A 367 3.47 24.98 -24.98
C LEU A 367 2.44 24.45 -25.97
N ASP A 368 2.52 24.88 -27.22
CA ASP A 368 1.84 24.20 -28.32
C ASP A 368 2.67 23.00 -28.85
N GLU A 369 2.10 22.25 -29.79
CA GLU A 369 2.78 21.07 -30.36
C GLU A 369 4.07 21.44 -31.10
N GLU A 370 4.12 22.59 -31.77
CA GLU A 370 5.29 23.03 -32.54
C GLU A 370 6.45 23.36 -31.58
N GLU A 371 6.17 24.09 -30.52
CA GLU A 371 7.13 24.45 -29.48
C GLU A 371 7.64 23.23 -28.71
N LEU A 372 6.77 22.24 -28.48
CA LEU A 372 7.13 21.00 -27.83
C LEU A 372 8.19 20.22 -28.63
N THR A 373 8.08 20.18 -29.96
CA THR A 373 9.06 19.47 -30.82
C THR A 373 10.46 20.09 -30.77
N GLN A 374 10.56 21.36 -30.39
CA GLN A 374 11.82 22.10 -30.28
C GLN A 374 12.39 22.10 -28.86
N THR A 375 11.64 21.54 -27.91
CA THR A 375 11.94 21.57 -26.48
C THR A 375 12.32 20.18 -26.01
N LYS A 376 13.37 20.07 -25.17
CA LYS A 376 13.63 18.83 -24.44
C LYS A 376 12.50 18.62 -23.45
N HIS A 377 11.72 17.56 -23.61
CA HIS A 377 10.56 17.31 -22.77
C HIS A 377 10.51 15.88 -22.25
N LYS A 378 9.66 15.66 -21.24
CA LYS A 378 9.33 14.34 -20.72
C LYS A 378 7.84 14.25 -20.43
N THR A 379 7.25 13.11 -20.76
CA THR A 379 5.87 12.80 -20.39
C THR A 379 5.79 12.55 -18.89
N ILE A 380 5.00 13.38 -18.19
CA ILE A 380 4.79 13.28 -16.74
C ILE A 380 3.29 13.38 -16.45
N GLY A 381 2.65 12.23 -16.26
CA GLY A 381 1.19 12.15 -16.17
C GLY A 381 0.54 12.40 -17.55
N GLN A 382 -0.51 13.21 -17.59
CA GLN A 382 -1.23 13.58 -18.82
C GLN A 382 -0.71 14.88 -19.46
N ALA A 383 0.60 15.11 -19.34
CA ALA A 383 1.25 16.29 -19.89
C ALA A 383 2.70 16.00 -20.29
N GLU A 384 3.21 16.82 -21.19
CA GLU A 384 4.61 16.90 -21.55
C GLU A 384 5.22 18.12 -20.86
N VAL A 385 6.24 17.89 -20.02
CA VAL A 385 6.95 18.94 -19.29
C VAL A 385 8.23 19.26 -20.04
N GLY A 386 8.37 20.51 -20.47
CA GLY A 386 9.55 21.02 -21.13
C GLY A 386 10.59 21.51 -20.12
N PHE A 387 11.84 21.14 -20.37
CA PHE A 387 13.01 21.52 -19.59
C PHE A 387 13.96 22.35 -20.47
N GLU A 388 14.66 23.29 -19.85
CA GLU A 388 15.76 24.06 -20.47
C GLU A 388 16.98 23.19 -20.82
#